data_AF-A0A6G1YVE4-F1
#
_entry.id   AF-A0A6G1YVE4-F1
#
_cell.length_a   1.000
_cell.length_b   1.000
_cell.length_c   1.000
_cell.angle_alpha   90.00
_cell.angle_beta   90.00
_cell.angle_gamma   90.00
#
_symmetry.space_group_name_H-M   'P 1'
#
loop_
_entity.id
_entity.type
_entity.pdbx_description
1 polymer ?
#
loop_
_entity_poly.entity_id
_entity_poly.type
_entity_poly.pdbx_seq_one_letter_code
_entity_poly.pdbx_strand_id
1 'polypeptide(L)'
;MTILIAAMQDLLLSLESSKTGWKTHESLKGTHPQSVTFDPRNPNRAYCGTFGDGLWKSDDGGQTWDRVGKDAISSNDVTSVSVSRLEQGNKVYVGTEPSALYRSDDEGHSWQRMSTLNNLESSKSWSFPPRPWTSHVRWIESDANIPDYLFVAIEAGALVQSRDGGRTWIDRVEQGPYDTHTLATHQKAPKSLYSSAGDGYFESFDYGESWKRPTAGLKHHYLYGLAVDPADPHTIVVSASQSAWQAHSIEGANSLVYRRSVENDGGEWKAISNGLPESRGTIIAILAANPKNSGEFYAINNRGVFCSTDTGLVWRELDVSWSKEYLLQHPWALAIRGED
;
A
#
# COMPACT_ATOMS: atom_id res chain seq x y z
N MET A 1 -1.78 -21.17 7.63
CA MET A 1 -2.31 -20.19 8.58
C MET A 1 -2.05 -18.77 8.09
N THR A 2 -3.04 -18.12 7.51
CA THR A 2 -3.01 -16.71 7.13
C THR A 2 -2.86 -15.77 8.34
N ILE A 3 -1.94 -14.81 8.25
CA ILE A 3 -1.86 -13.66 9.15
C ILE A 3 -2.07 -12.38 8.34
N LEU A 4 -2.95 -11.51 8.83
CA LEU A 4 -3.11 -10.14 8.34
C LEU A 4 -2.60 -9.18 9.40
N ILE A 5 -1.90 -8.13 9.01
CA ILE A 5 -1.61 -7.00 9.90
C ILE A 5 -2.15 -5.74 9.25
N ALA A 6 -3.04 -5.06 9.96
CA ALA A 6 -3.60 -3.79 9.54
C ALA A 6 -3.02 -2.65 10.37
N ALA A 7 -2.53 -1.62 9.67
CA ALA A 7 -2.23 -0.33 10.28
C ALA A 7 -3.54 0.44 10.42
N MET A 8 -4.12 0.39 11.62
CA MET A 8 -5.27 1.22 12.00
C MET A 8 -4.77 2.62 12.39
N GLN A 9 -5.70 3.55 12.59
CA GLN A 9 -5.35 4.94 12.85
C GLN A 9 -4.44 5.12 14.07
N ASP A 10 -4.68 4.38 15.15
CA ASP A 10 -3.95 4.52 16.42
C ASP A 10 -3.23 3.25 16.87
N LEU A 11 -3.30 2.13 16.13
CA LEU A 11 -2.69 0.86 16.52
C LEU A 11 -2.44 -0.08 15.34
N LEU A 12 -1.65 -1.12 15.55
CA LEU A 12 -1.58 -2.28 14.67
C LEU A 12 -2.55 -3.37 15.14
N LEU A 13 -3.41 -3.82 14.23
CA LEU A 13 -4.32 -4.94 14.45
C LEU A 13 -3.83 -6.16 13.68
N SER A 14 -3.37 -7.18 14.39
CA SER A 14 -2.99 -8.48 13.83
C SER A 14 -4.16 -9.45 13.90
N LEU A 15 -4.42 -10.15 12.79
CA LEU A 15 -5.50 -11.12 12.63
C LEU A 15 -4.90 -12.45 12.19
N GLU A 16 -5.04 -13.47 13.02
CA GLU A 16 -4.52 -14.81 12.78
C GLU A 16 -5.67 -15.78 12.51
N SER A 17 -5.63 -16.47 11.37
CA SER A 17 -6.64 -17.48 11.06
C SER A 17 -6.46 -18.74 11.91
N SER A 18 -7.56 -19.34 12.34
CA SER A 18 -7.57 -20.54 13.17
C SER A 18 -8.72 -21.46 12.77
N LYS A 19 -8.73 -22.70 13.28
CA LYS A 19 -9.80 -23.68 13.01
C LYS A 19 -11.19 -23.20 13.46
N THR A 20 -11.26 -22.26 14.40
CA THR A 20 -12.49 -21.77 15.01
C THR A 20 -12.83 -20.33 14.64
N GLY A 21 -12.16 -19.75 13.64
CA GLY A 21 -12.33 -18.34 13.24
C GLY A 21 -11.02 -17.56 13.33
N TRP A 22 -11.10 -16.27 13.62
CA TRP A 22 -9.95 -15.37 13.66
C TRP A 22 -9.62 -14.93 15.09
N LYS A 23 -8.33 -14.93 15.42
CA LYS A 23 -7.83 -14.33 16.65
C LYS A 23 -7.29 -12.94 16.35
N THR A 24 -7.58 -11.99 17.23
CA THR A 24 -7.10 -10.61 17.11
C THR A 24 -6.05 -10.30 18.18
N HIS A 25 -5.06 -9.50 17.82
CA HIS A 25 -4.05 -8.98 18.73
C HIS A 25 -3.75 -7.52 18.37
N GLU A 26 -3.76 -6.64 19.36
CA GLU A 26 -3.46 -5.22 19.18
C GLU A 26 -2.05 -4.91 19.69
N SER A 27 -1.27 -4.19 18.90
CA SER A 27 0.09 -3.75 19.24
C SER A 27 0.32 -2.30 18.80
N LEU A 28 1.43 -1.70 19.23
CA LEU A 28 1.81 -0.33 18.88
C LEU A 28 0.70 0.73 19.08
N LYS A 29 -0.06 0.62 20.19
CA LYS A 29 -1.13 1.57 20.50
C LYS A 29 -0.58 2.99 20.73
N GLY A 30 -1.24 3.99 20.16
CA GLY A 30 -0.90 5.40 20.24
C GLY A 30 0.26 5.84 19.33
N THR A 31 0.69 5.00 18.39
CA THR A 31 1.87 5.28 17.54
C THR A 31 1.53 5.72 16.11
N HIS A 32 0.25 5.85 15.76
CA HIS A 32 -0.21 6.18 14.40
C HIS A 32 0.47 5.39 13.26
N PRO A 33 0.34 4.05 13.19
CA PRO A 33 0.89 3.26 12.10
C PRO A 33 0.41 3.73 10.72
N GLN A 34 1.35 3.91 9.78
CA GLN A 34 1.09 4.39 8.42
C GLN A 34 1.35 3.32 7.36
N SER A 35 2.30 2.42 7.63
CA SER A 35 2.72 1.39 6.68
C SER A 35 3.09 0.12 7.44
N VAL A 36 2.80 -1.03 6.86
CA VAL A 36 3.21 -2.33 7.37
C VAL A 36 3.49 -3.27 6.20
N THR A 37 4.54 -4.08 6.33
CA THR A 37 4.89 -5.08 5.31
C THR A 37 5.60 -6.27 5.96
N PHE A 38 5.39 -7.46 5.38
CA PHE A 38 6.14 -8.67 5.73
C PHE A 38 7.38 -8.80 4.87
N ASP A 39 8.44 -9.39 5.42
CA ASP A 39 9.56 -9.85 4.65
C ASP A 39 9.13 -11.08 3.82
N PRO A 40 9.20 -11.02 2.48
CA PRO A 40 8.76 -12.09 1.59
C PRO A 40 9.60 -13.38 1.71
N ARG A 41 10.77 -13.32 2.35
CA ARG A 41 11.66 -14.48 2.56
C ARG A 41 11.78 -14.93 4.00
N ASN A 42 11.33 -14.10 4.94
CA ASN A 42 11.24 -14.46 6.34
C ASN A 42 9.81 -14.17 6.84
N PRO A 43 8.90 -15.15 6.85
CA PRO A 43 7.51 -14.94 7.24
C PRO A 43 7.33 -14.53 8.72
N ASN A 44 8.37 -14.65 9.56
CA ASN A 44 8.34 -14.14 10.93
C ASN A 44 8.76 -12.67 11.01
N ARG A 45 9.30 -12.10 9.94
CA ARG A 45 9.76 -10.72 9.96
C ARG A 45 8.76 -9.78 9.32
N ALA A 46 8.51 -8.68 10.01
CA ALA A 46 7.69 -7.59 9.52
C ALA A 46 8.28 -6.24 9.92
N TYR A 47 7.94 -5.20 9.16
CA TYR A 47 8.32 -3.83 9.45
C TYR A 47 7.08 -2.95 9.47
N CYS A 48 7.05 -1.96 10.36
CA CYS A 48 5.98 -0.99 10.47
C CYS A 48 6.54 0.44 10.57
N GLY A 49 6.05 1.30 9.68
CA GLY A 49 6.28 2.73 9.72
C GLY A 49 5.20 3.43 10.54
N THR A 50 5.60 4.33 11.43
CA THR A 50 4.71 5.09 12.30
C THR A 50 4.91 6.59 12.12
N PHE A 51 3.84 7.37 12.27
CA PHE A 51 3.90 8.84 12.23
C PHE A 51 4.16 9.39 13.64
N GLY A 52 5.38 9.86 13.89
CA GLY A 52 5.83 10.39 15.17
C GLY A 52 6.70 9.42 16.00
N ASP A 53 6.63 8.12 15.73
CA ASP A 53 7.31 7.08 16.52
C ASP A 53 8.37 6.28 15.74
N GLY A 54 8.64 6.61 14.47
CA GLY A 54 9.72 6.02 13.67
C GLY A 54 9.42 4.65 13.08
N LEU A 55 10.47 3.83 12.93
CA LEU A 55 10.40 2.50 12.33
C LEU A 55 10.42 1.40 13.39
N TRP A 56 9.54 0.43 13.23
CA TRP A 56 9.43 -0.76 14.07
C TRP A 56 9.69 -2.03 13.27
N LYS A 57 10.31 -3.02 13.90
CA LYS A 57 10.59 -4.34 13.33
C LYS A 57 10.06 -5.42 14.26
N SER A 58 9.45 -6.44 13.69
CA SER A 58 9.10 -7.69 14.37
C SER A 58 9.91 -8.82 13.75
N ASP A 59 10.34 -9.78 14.56
CA ASP A 59 10.98 -11.04 14.13
C ASP A 59 10.16 -12.28 14.60
N ASP A 60 8.90 -12.09 15.04
CA ASP A 60 8.00 -13.14 15.55
C ASP A 60 6.59 -13.14 14.91
N GLY A 61 6.47 -12.59 13.70
CA GLY A 61 5.25 -12.57 12.91
C GLY A 61 4.28 -11.44 13.29
N GLY A 62 4.78 -10.37 13.90
CA GLY A 62 3.99 -9.20 14.31
C GLY A 62 3.43 -9.28 15.73
N GLN A 63 3.90 -10.23 16.56
CA GLN A 63 3.47 -10.36 17.95
C GLN A 63 4.17 -9.36 18.86
N THR A 64 5.48 -9.14 18.66
CA THR A 64 6.27 -8.12 19.35
C THR A 64 7.04 -7.25 18.35
N TRP A 65 7.35 -6.03 18.77
CA TRP A 65 7.91 -4.98 17.91
C TRP A 65 9.01 -4.21 18.64
N ASP A 66 10.17 -4.11 18.01
CA ASP A 66 11.31 -3.32 18.47
C ASP A 66 11.53 -2.12 17.57
N ARG A 67 11.81 -0.96 18.17
CA ARG A 67 12.13 0.25 17.44
C ARG A 67 13.54 0.16 16.84
N VAL A 68 13.66 0.42 15.55
CA VAL A 68 14.92 0.32 14.78
C VAL A 68 15.20 1.59 13.98
N GLY A 69 16.44 1.75 13.49
CA GLY A 69 16.82 2.87 12.60
C GLY A 69 16.89 4.26 13.24
N LYS A 70 16.66 4.39 14.56
CA LYS A 70 16.56 5.66 15.31
C LYS A 70 17.73 6.64 15.12
N ASP A 71 18.95 6.12 14.94
CA ASP A 71 20.16 6.94 14.87
C ASP A 71 20.54 7.32 13.42
N ALA A 72 19.85 6.74 12.44
CA ALA A 72 20.19 6.88 11.02
C ALA A 72 19.04 7.45 10.16
N ILE A 73 17.79 7.15 10.49
CA ILE A 73 16.61 7.73 9.85
C ILE A 73 16.29 9.04 10.56
N SER A 74 16.48 10.17 9.87
CA SER A 74 16.45 11.48 10.52
C SER A 74 15.06 11.95 10.98
N SER A 75 13.99 11.37 10.42
CA SER A 75 12.61 11.71 10.75
C SER A 75 11.96 10.57 11.52
N ASN A 76 11.13 10.92 12.51
CA ASN A 76 10.25 9.95 13.19
C ASN A 76 8.93 9.74 12.43
N ASP A 77 8.66 10.50 11.37
CA ASP A 77 7.47 10.35 10.56
C ASP A 77 7.76 9.38 9.41
N VAL A 78 7.67 8.08 9.71
CA VAL A 78 7.89 7.02 8.74
C VAL A 78 6.57 6.67 8.07
N THR A 79 6.42 7.09 6.81
CA THR A 79 5.16 7.03 6.06
C THR A 79 5.08 5.83 5.13
N SER A 80 6.21 5.21 4.77
CA SER A 80 6.23 4.06 3.87
C SER A 80 7.38 3.12 4.19
N VAL A 81 7.13 1.81 4.15
CA VAL A 81 8.16 0.77 4.31
C VAL A 81 7.94 -0.31 3.26
N SER A 82 9.02 -0.76 2.62
CA SER A 82 8.98 -1.80 1.59
C SER A 82 10.19 -2.73 1.71
N VAL A 83 10.00 -4.01 1.43
CA VAL A 83 11.06 -5.03 1.44
C VAL A 83 11.15 -5.63 0.05
N SER A 84 12.34 -5.55 -0.57
CA SER A 84 12.52 -6.12 -1.90
C SER A 84 12.43 -7.64 -1.88
N ARG A 85 11.68 -8.20 -2.84
CA ARG A 85 11.49 -9.64 -3.00
C ARG A 85 12.70 -10.36 -3.59
N LEU A 86 13.58 -9.65 -4.30
CA LEU A 86 14.61 -10.26 -5.16
C LEU A 86 16.04 -10.21 -4.58
N GLU A 87 16.32 -9.26 -3.71
CA GLU A 87 17.70 -8.87 -3.31
C GLU A 87 18.28 -9.77 -2.25
N GLN A 88 19.41 -10.46 -2.46
CA GLN A 88 20.08 -11.19 -1.35
C GLN A 88 20.37 -10.24 -0.16
N GLY A 89 19.92 -10.58 1.05
CA GLY A 89 20.15 -9.77 2.27
C GLY A 89 18.98 -8.90 2.79
N ASN A 90 17.76 -9.08 2.27
CA ASN A 90 16.55 -8.36 2.70
C ASN A 90 16.70 -6.84 2.67
N LYS A 91 16.94 -6.32 1.47
CA LYS A 91 16.99 -4.87 1.23
C LYS A 91 15.66 -4.23 1.63
N VAL A 92 15.72 -3.34 2.62
CA VAL A 92 14.55 -2.61 3.15
C VAL A 92 14.66 -1.16 2.73
N TYR A 93 13.55 -0.61 2.25
CA TYR A 93 13.40 0.79 1.91
C TYR A 93 12.42 1.46 2.85
N VAL A 94 12.76 2.68 3.27
CA VAL A 94 11.95 3.48 4.19
C VAL A 94 11.78 4.89 3.62
N GLY A 95 10.53 5.30 3.54
CA GLY A 95 10.10 6.63 3.14
C GLY A 95 9.60 7.42 4.34
N THR A 96 9.92 8.72 4.38
CA THR A 96 9.56 9.60 5.50
C THR A 96 8.79 10.84 5.04
N GLU A 97 8.29 11.57 6.03
CA GLU A 97 7.97 13.00 5.93
C GLU A 97 9.00 13.86 6.71
N PRO A 98 9.52 14.97 6.15
CA PRO A 98 9.46 15.33 4.74
C PRO A 98 10.07 14.25 3.84
N SER A 99 9.71 14.26 2.55
CA SER A 99 10.10 13.25 1.57
C SER A 99 11.59 12.97 1.57
N ALA A 100 11.97 11.82 2.09
CA ALA A 100 13.31 11.26 1.98
C ALA A 100 13.21 9.73 1.91
N LEU A 101 14.20 9.12 1.26
CA LEU A 101 14.31 7.67 1.16
C LEU A 101 15.57 7.20 1.86
N TYR A 102 15.43 6.14 2.64
CA TYR A 102 16.50 5.41 3.30
C TYR A 102 16.49 3.96 2.80
N ARG A 103 17.67 3.36 2.72
CA ARG A 103 17.86 1.97 2.34
C ARG A 103 18.71 1.26 3.38
N SER A 104 18.32 0.06 3.76
CA SER A 104 19.16 -0.89 4.46
C SER A 104 19.45 -2.07 3.54
N ASP A 105 20.71 -2.52 3.53
CA ASP A 105 21.18 -3.70 2.80
C ASP A 105 21.41 -4.90 3.75
N ASP A 106 21.00 -4.77 5.01
CA ASP A 106 21.28 -5.69 6.13
C ASP A 106 20.09 -5.79 7.10
N GLU A 107 18.88 -5.97 6.55
CA GLU A 107 17.66 -6.27 7.32
C GLU A 107 17.27 -5.19 8.36
N GLY A 108 17.72 -3.97 8.18
CA GLY A 108 17.47 -2.81 9.04
C GLY A 108 18.52 -2.55 10.11
N HIS A 109 19.66 -3.25 10.10
CA HIS A 109 20.76 -3.02 11.05
C HIS A 109 21.51 -1.71 10.80
N SER A 110 21.73 -1.35 9.54
CA SER A 110 22.33 -0.08 9.11
C SER A 110 21.54 0.55 7.97
N TRP A 111 21.63 1.86 7.85
CA TRP A 111 20.82 2.64 6.91
C TRP A 111 21.67 3.67 6.17
N GLN A 112 21.39 3.80 4.87
CA GLN A 112 21.95 4.82 4.00
C GLN A 112 20.81 5.71 3.50
N ARG A 113 20.98 7.04 3.61
CA ARG A 113 20.07 8.00 2.99
C ARG A 113 20.35 8.11 1.49
N MET A 114 19.31 7.94 0.67
CA MET A 114 19.36 8.13 -0.78
C MET A 114 19.17 9.62 -1.11
N SER A 115 20.19 10.43 -0.87
CA SER A 115 20.08 11.90 -0.90
C SER A 115 19.80 12.49 -2.28
N THR A 116 20.13 11.78 -3.36
CA THR A 116 19.94 12.24 -4.75
C THR A 116 18.46 12.36 -5.13
N LEU A 117 17.54 11.71 -4.41
CA LEU A 117 16.09 11.85 -4.59
C LEU A 117 15.66 13.32 -4.49
N ASN A 118 16.22 14.05 -3.52
CA ASN A 118 15.88 15.44 -3.26
C ASN A 118 16.58 16.43 -4.24
N ASN A 119 17.32 15.94 -5.23
CA ASN A 119 17.96 16.78 -6.26
C ASN A 119 17.15 16.83 -7.57
N LEU A 120 16.06 16.08 -7.67
CA LEU A 120 15.17 16.08 -8.83
C LEU A 120 14.53 17.46 -9.03
N GLU A 121 14.23 17.83 -10.28
CA GLU A 121 13.63 19.14 -10.56
C GLU A 121 12.22 19.23 -9.96
N SER A 122 11.45 18.14 -10.03
CA SER A 122 10.10 18.09 -9.45
C SER A 122 10.08 18.28 -7.93
N SER A 123 11.19 18.02 -7.22
CA SER A 123 11.26 18.15 -5.76
C SER A 123 10.92 19.54 -5.23
N LYS A 124 11.12 20.57 -6.05
CA LYS A 124 10.77 21.96 -5.74
C LYS A 124 9.26 22.21 -5.69
N SER A 125 8.46 21.31 -6.25
CA SER A 125 7.00 21.44 -6.35
C SER A 125 6.23 20.36 -5.58
N TRP A 126 6.91 19.48 -4.84
CA TRP A 126 6.24 18.46 -4.03
C TRP A 126 5.53 19.12 -2.85
N SER A 127 4.30 18.71 -2.58
CA SER A 127 3.46 19.32 -1.54
C SER A 127 2.36 18.37 -1.08
N PHE A 128 1.93 18.44 0.17
CA PHE A 128 0.78 17.71 0.67
C PHE A 128 -0.39 18.69 0.93
N PRO A 129 -1.47 18.75 0.12
CA PRO A 129 -2.40 19.91 0.11
C PRO A 129 -3.20 20.29 1.38
N PRO A 130 -3.31 19.53 2.50
CA PRO A 130 -3.72 20.14 3.78
C PRO A 130 -2.54 20.84 4.51
N ARG A 131 -1.29 20.50 4.16
CA ARG A 131 -0.03 21.04 4.70
C ARG A 131 0.98 21.31 3.56
N PRO A 132 0.72 22.28 2.67
CA PRO A 132 1.45 22.41 1.39
C PRO A 132 2.96 22.71 1.53
N TRP A 133 3.45 22.98 2.74
CA TRP A 133 4.87 23.18 3.05
C TRP A 133 5.66 21.88 3.26
N THR A 134 5.00 20.72 3.26
CA THR A 134 5.63 19.40 3.40
C THR A 134 5.24 18.49 2.25
N SER A 135 5.93 17.35 2.11
CA SER A 135 5.57 16.23 1.24
C SER A 135 6.06 14.96 1.91
N HIS A 136 5.45 13.80 1.60
CA HIS A 136 5.91 12.52 2.11
C HIS A 136 6.05 11.47 1.01
N VAL A 137 6.94 10.52 1.26
CA VAL A 137 6.98 9.29 0.47
C VAL A 137 5.77 8.44 0.86
N ARG A 138 4.78 8.33 -0.03
CA ARG A 138 3.54 7.61 0.23
C ARG A 138 3.65 6.12 -0.07
N TRP A 139 4.31 5.76 -1.17
CA TRP A 139 4.43 4.37 -1.59
C TRP A 139 5.83 4.08 -2.13
N ILE A 140 6.32 2.88 -1.84
CA ILE A 140 7.59 2.36 -2.34
C ILE A 140 7.34 0.97 -2.90
N GLU A 141 7.52 0.80 -4.21
CA GLU A 141 7.31 -0.46 -4.90
C GLU A 141 8.62 -0.92 -5.55
N SER A 142 9.19 -2.01 -5.05
CA SER A 142 10.32 -2.68 -5.71
C SER A 142 9.81 -3.49 -6.90
N ASP A 143 10.55 -3.51 -8.01
CA ASP A 143 10.17 -4.32 -9.15
C ASP A 143 10.13 -5.82 -8.82
N ALA A 144 9.09 -6.48 -9.30
CA ALA A 144 8.86 -7.90 -9.06
C ALA A 144 9.80 -8.84 -9.85
N ASN A 145 10.55 -8.32 -10.83
CA ASN A 145 11.35 -9.11 -11.77
C ASN A 145 12.83 -8.69 -11.87
N ILE A 146 13.15 -7.42 -11.58
CA ILE A 146 14.48 -6.84 -11.73
C ILE A 146 14.98 -6.31 -10.38
N PRO A 147 16.09 -6.88 -9.84
CA PRO A 147 16.78 -6.32 -8.69
C PRO A 147 17.11 -4.83 -8.88
N ASP A 148 17.10 -4.05 -7.79
CA ASP A 148 17.44 -2.63 -7.73
C ASP A 148 16.53 -1.67 -8.53
N TYR A 149 15.53 -2.18 -9.26
CA TYR A 149 14.47 -1.33 -9.80
C TYR A 149 13.46 -0.99 -8.71
N LEU A 150 13.20 0.31 -8.55
CA LEU A 150 12.36 0.86 -7.49
C LEU A 150 11.52 2.02 -8.03
N PHE A 151 10.26 2.06 -7.62
CA PHE A 151 9.34 3.17 -7.87
C PHE A 151 8.96 3.81 -6.54
N VAL A 152 9.02 5.14 -6.47
CA VAL A 152 8.70 5.90 -5.26
C VAL A 152 7.66 6.94 -5.59
N ALA A 153 6.53 6.88 -4.89
CA ALA A 153 5.45 7.85 -5.00
C ALA A 153 5.57 8.90 -3.90
N ILE A 154 5.62 10.17 -4.31
CA ILE A 154 5.56 11.34 -3.45
C ILE A 154 4.16 11.92 -3.51
N GLU A 155 3.46 11.97 -2.38
CA GLU A 155 2.09 12.49 -2.27
C GLU A 155 2.13 13.93 -1.75
N ALA A 156 1.66 14.94 -2.49
CA ALA A 156 1.37 14.98 -3.93
C ALA A 156 2.58 15.58 -4.67
N GLY A 157 3.00 14.97 -5.78
CA GLY A 157 4.17 15.46 -6.48
C GLY A 157 4.60 14.60 -7.65
N ALA A 158 5.06 13.38 -7.40
CA ALA A 158 5.77 12.63 -8.41
C ALA A 158 5.73 11.14 -8.16
N LEU A 159 5.60 10.37 -9.24
CA LEU A 159 6.05 8.98 -9.30
C LEU A 159 7.43 8.97 -9.96
N VAL A 160 8.48 8.72 -9.16
CA VAL A 160 9.88 8.71 -9.59
C VAL A 160 10.43 7.28 -9.57
N GLN A 161 11.50 7.05 -10.33
CA GLN A 161 12.03 5.71 -10.54
C GLN A 161 13.53 5.66 -10.32
N SER A 162 14.02 4.52 -9.86
CA SER A 162 15.44 4.22 -9.77
C SER A 162 15.73 2.86 -10.41
N ARG A 163 16.92 2.74 -11.00
CA ARG A 163 17.42 1.53 -11.67
C ARG A 163 18.64 0.93 -10.97
N ASP A 164 19.01 1.47 -9.80
CA ASP A 164 20.25 1.16 -9.08
C ASP A 164 20.09 1.16 -7.55
N GLY A 165 18.88 0.86 -7.08
CA GLY A 165 18.56 0.72 -5.66
C GLY A 165 18.45 2.05 -4.93
N GLY A 166 17.97 3.09 -5.63
CA GLY A 166 17.74 4.43 -5.10
C GLY A 166 18.96 5.37 -5.16
N ARG A 167 20.07 4.98 -5.78
CA ARG A 167 21.28 5.83 -5.86
C ARG A 167 21.13 6.95 -6.88
N THR A 168 20.47 6.68 -8.01
CA THR A 168 20.09 7.67 -9.01
C THR A 168 18.61 7.58 -9.35
N TRP A 169 18.05 8.67 -9.87
CA TRP A 169 16.61 8.82 -10.07
C TRP A 169 16.27 9.36 -11.45
N ILE A 170 15.18 8.83 -12.00
CA ILE A 170 14.47 9.32 -13.17
C ILE A 170 13.21 10.03 -12.64
N ASP A 171 13.05 11.30 -13.03
CA ASP A 171 11.93 12.14 -12.59
C ASP A 171 10.59 11.72 -13.23
N ARG A 172 9.48 12.31 -12.76
CA ARG A 172 8.14 12.11 -13.30
C ARG A 172 8.06 12.50 -14.79
N VAL A 173 7.18 11.81 -15.51
CA VAL A 173 6.75 12.21 -16.87
C VAL A 173 5.43 12.97 -16.78
N GLU A 174 5.20 13.94 -17.67
CA GLU A 174 4.05 14.86 -17.62
C GLU A 174 2.69 14.14 -17.67
N GLN A 175 2.60 13.07 -18.46
CA GLN A 175 1.40 12.25 -18.64
C GLN A 175 1.21 11.17 -17.55
N GLY A 176 2.17 11.05 -16.62
CA GLY A 176 2.13 10.09 -15.54
C GLY A 176 1.25 10.54 -14.37
N PRO A 177 0.99 9.65 -13.40
CA PRO A 177 0.25 10.01 -12.19
C PRO A 177 1.06 11.02 -11.36
N TYR A 178 0.37 12.07 -10.90
CA TYR A 178 0.95 13.09 -10.03
C TYR A 178 0.86 12.72 -8.54
N ASP A 179 -0.17 11.93 -8.19
CA ASP A 179 -0.60 11.71 -6.80
C ASP A 179 -0.82 10.21 -6.52
N THR A 180 0.15 9.37 -6.87
CA THR A 180 0.07 7.92 -6.65
C THR A 180 -0.02 7.60 -5.16
N HIS A 181 -1.10 6.92 -4.75
CA HIS A 181 -1.27 6.43 -3.39
C HIS A 181 -0.79 4.99 -3.21
N THR A 182 -1.01 4.15 -4.22
CA THR A 182 -0.57 2.76 -4.26
C THR A 182 -0.11 2.40 -5.66
N LEU A 183 1.06 1.74 -5.77
CA LEU A 183 1.60 1.20 -7.02
C LEU A 183 1.80 -0.31 -6.89
N ALA A 184 1.58 -1.06 -7.97
CA ALA A 184 1.93 -2.47 -8.05
C ALA A 184 2.76 -2.79 -9.29
N THR A 185 3.77 -3.64 -9.13
CA THR A 185 4.47 -4.35 -10.20
C THR A 185 4.00 -5.81 -10.26
N HIS A 186 4.33 -6.55 -11.33
CA HIS A 186 3.80 -7.90 -11.51
C HIS A 186 4.83 -8.91 -12.07
N GLN A 187 4.95 -10.09 -11.43
CA GLN A 187 5.92 -11.12 -11.83
C GLN A 187 5.65 -11.72 -13.22
N LYS A 188 4.38 -11.89 -13.59
CA LYS A 188 4.01 -12.42 -14.93
C LYS A 188 3.81 -11.35 -15.99
N ALA A 189 3.96 -10.08 -15.64
CA ALA A 189 3.87 -8.97 -16.59
C ALA A 189 5.00 -7.96 -16.31
N PRO A 190 6.27 -8.32 -16.62
CA PRO A 190 7.38 -7.39 -16.49
C PRO A 190 7.11 -6.10 -17.29
N LYS A 191 7.67 -4.97 -16.83
CA LYS A 191 7.42 -3.62 -17.36
C LYS A 191 6.04 -3.02 -17.04
N SER A 192 5.09 -3.82 -16.56
CA SER A 192 3.77 -3.31 -16.20
C SER A 192 3.78 -2.62 -14.84
N LEU A 193 3.20 -1.42 -14.80
CA LEU A 193 2.94 -0.68 -13.56
C LEU A 193 1.45 -0.36 -13.48
N TYR A 194 0.86 -0.58 -12.32
CA TYR A 194 -0.53 -0.28 -12.03
C TYR A 194 -0.58 0.74 -10.90
N SER A 195 -1.28 1.87 -11.10
CA SER A 195 -1.30 2.98 -10.14
C SER A 195 -2.74 3.36 -9.79
N SER A 196 -3.06 3.27 -8.50
CA SER A 196 -4.20 3.97 -7.90
C SER A 196 -3.70 5.31 -7.36
N ALA A 197 -4.27 6.41 -7.86
CA ALA A 197 -3.81 7.76 -7.54
C ALA A 197 -4.99 8.71 -7.28
N GLY A 198 -4.71 9.84 -6.62
CA GLY A 198 -5.69 10.89 -6.36
C GLY A 198 -6.22 11.54 -7.65
N ASP A 199 -5.43 11.48 -8.73
CA ASP A 199 -5.78 11.92 -10.08
C ASP A 199 -6.31 10.78 -10.98
N GLY A 200 -6.55 9.59 -10.44
CA GLY A 200 -7.24 8.50 -11.14
C GLY A 200 -6.46 7.18 -11.21
N TYR A 201 -6.91 6.30 -12.10
CA TYR A 201 -6.24 5.04 -12.38
C TYR A 201 -5.29 5.18 -13.59
N PHE A 202 -4.10 4.60 -13.48
CA PHE A 202 -3.09 4.60 -14.55
C PHE A 202 -2.44 3.22 -14.73
N GLU A 203 -2.08 2.90 -15.96
CA GLU A 203 -1.29 1.73 -16.34
C GLU A 203 -0.14 2.12 -17.25
N SER A 204 1.03 1.55 -17.00
CA SER A 204 2.17 1.62 -17.92
C SER A 204 2.60 0.19 -18.28
N PHE A 205 3.20 0.04 -19.47
CA PHE A 205 3.75 -1.23 -19.97
C PHE A 205 5.22 -1.08 -20.41
N ASP A 206 5.86 0.02 -20.00
CA ASP A 206 7.22 0.42 -20.36
C ASP A 206 7.97 1.03 -19.16
N TYR A 207 7.69 0.54 -17.95
CA TYR A 207 8.24 1.10 -16.70
C TYR A 207 7.98 2.59 -16.53
N GLY A 208 6.76 3.05 -16.82
CA GLY A 208 6.32 4.42 -16.55
C GLY A 208 6.87 5.46 -17.53
N GLU A 209 7.46 5.06 -18.65
CA GLU A 209 7.84 5.98 -19.74
C GLU A 209 6.59 6.54 -20.43
N SER A 210 5.52 5.75 -20.55
CA SER A 210 4.19 6.16 -21.00
C SER A 210 3.06 5.54 -20.19
N TRP A 211 1.91 6.21 -20.17
CA TRP A 211 0.78 5.85 -19.33
C TRP A 211 -0.55 5.85 -20.10
N LYS A 212 -1.42 4.90 -19.75
CA LYS A 212 -2.82 4.81 -20.18
C LYS A 212 -3.74 4.96 -18.98
N ARG A 213 -4.97 5.43 -19.21
CA ARG A 213 -5.98 5.67 -18.17
C ARG A 213 -7.30 4.99 -18.52
N PRO A 214 -7.39 3.65 -18.40
CA PRO A 214 -8.64 2.94 -18.67
C PRO A 214 -9.63 3.21 -17.53
N THR A 215 -10.57 4.13 -17.75
CA THR A 215 -11.54 4.58 -16.72
C THR A 215 -12.98 4.15 -17.00
N ALA A 216 -13.23 3.45 -18.11
CA ALA A 216 -14.57 2.97 -18.46
C ALA A 216 -15.18 2.16 -17.30
N GLY A 217 -16.37 2.56 -16.86
CA GLY A 217 -17.10 1.94 -15.75
C GLY A 217 -16.80 2.48 -14.34
N LEU A 218 -15.72 3.26 -14.15
CA LEU A 218 -15.47 3.95 -12.88
C LEU A 218 -16.45 5.12 -12.70
N LYS A 219 -17.11 5.18 -11.55
CA LYS A 219 -17.98 6.32 -11.18
C LYS A 219 -17.28 7.30 -10.22
N HIS A 220 -16.22 6.84 -9.57
CA HIS A 220 -15.39 7.56 -8.62
C HIS A 220 -13.96 7.60 -9.15
N HIS A 221 -13.27 8.73 -8.98
CA HIS A 221 -11.98 8.99 -9.65
C HIS A 221 -10.83 9.33 -8.69
N TYR A 222 -11.10 9.46 -7.39
CA TYR A 222 -10.06 9.48 -6.37
C TYR A 222 -9.81 8.04 -5.92
N LEU A 223 -8.71 7.42 -6.36
CA LEU A 223 -8.39 6.02 -6.06
C LEU A 223 -7.30 5.94 -4.99
N TYR A 224 -7.33 4.93 -4.13
CA TYR A 224 -6.35 4.78 -3.04
C TYR A 224 -5.77 3.37 -2.98
N GLY A 225 -6.55 2.38 -2.55
CA GLY A 225 -6.18 0.97 -2.57
C GLY A 225 -6.08 0.39 -3.98
N LEU A 226 -5.15 -0.55 -4.15
CA LEU A 226 -4.89 -1.31 -5.37
C LEU A 226 -4.44 -2.72 -4.99
N ALA A 227 -5.04 -3.74 -5.60
CA ALA A 227 -4.57 -5.11 -5.53
C ALA A 227 -4.67 -5.77 -6.91
N VAL A 228 -3.60 -6.44 -7.32
CA VAL A 228 -3.50 -7.18 -8.58
C VAL A 228 -3.38 -8.67 -8.25
N ASP A 229 -4.15 -9.51 -8.93
CA ASP A 229 -4.07 -10.97 -8.75
C ASP A 229 -2.64 -11.46 -9.04
N PRO A 230 -1.99 -12.25 -8.17
CA PRO A 230 -0.61 -12.68 -8.37
C PRO A 230 -0.41 -13.59 -9.59
N ALA A 231 -1.47 -14.25 -10.07
CA ALA A 231 -1.40 -15.16 -11.20
C ALA A 231 -1.98 -14.58 -12.48
N ASP A 232 -2.77 -13.51 -12.41
CA ASP A 232 -3.37 -12.83 -13.56
C ASP A 232 -3.18 -11.29 -13.48
N PRO A 233 -2.25 -10.71 -14.28
CA PRO A 233 -1.99 -9.27 -14.31
C PRO A 233 -3.17 -8.42 -14.82
N HIS A 234 -4.26 -9.05 -15.28
CA HIS A 234 -5.44 -8.37 -15.78
C HIS A 234 -6.61 -8.35 -14.79
N THR A 235 -6.52 -9.08 -13.68
CA THR A 235 -7.53 -9.07 -12.63
C THR A 235 -7.09 -8.13 -11.52
N ILE A 236 -7.80 -7.00 -11.40
CA ILE A 236 -7.40 -5.87 -10.58
C ILE A 236 -8.61 -5.41 -9.75
N VAL A 237 -8.35 -5.12 -8.47
CA VAL A 237 -9.32 -4.54 -7.54
C VAL A 237 -8.78 -3.20 -7.05
N VAL A 238 -9.63 -2.17 -7.06
CA VAL A 238 -9.31 -0.83 -6.56
C VAL A 238 -10.39 -0.30 -5.65
N SER A 239 -10.02 0.58 -4.72
CA SER A 239 -10.97 1.35 -3.92
C SER A 239 -11.03 2.79 -4.43
N ALA A 240 -12.21 3.39 -4.52
CA ALA A 240 -12.37 4.75 -5.01
C ALA A 240 -13.51 5.54 -4.34
N SER A 241 -13.30 6.86 -4.23
CA SER A 241 -14.25 7.85 -3.70
C SER A 241 -14.37 9.05 -4.66
N GLN A 242 -15.31 9.96 -4.45
CA GLN A 242 -15.44 11.13 -5.33
C GLN A 242 -14.39 12.21 -5.05
N SER A 243 -13.81 12.21 -3.84
CA SER A 243 -12.76 13.14 -3.44
C SER A 243 -11.96 12.61 -2.25
N ALA A 244 -10.79 13.22 -1.99
CA ALA A 244 -9.99 12.95 -0.81
C ALA A 244 -10.78 13.12 0.50
N TRP A 245 -11.63 14.15 0.58
CA TRP A 245 -12.47 14.35 1.77
C TRP A 245 -13.44 13.19 2.01
N GLN A 246 -14.11 12.69 0.96
CA GLN A 246 -15.02 11.54 1.10
C GLN A 246 -14.29 10.21 1.29
N ALA A 247 -13.02 10.11 0.88
CA ALA A 247 -12.20 8.93 1.11
C ALA A 247 -11.79 8.80 2.58
N HIS A 248 -11.44 9.93 3.22
CA HIS A 248 -10.75 9.93 4.51
C HIS A 248 -11.55 10.51 5.70
N SER A 249 -12.63 11.26 5.46
CA SER A 249 -13.46 11.82 6.53
C SER A 249 -14.64 10.91 6.89
N ILE A 250 -14.82 10.62 8.17
CA ILE A 250 -15.95 9.82 8.68
C ILE A 250 -17.31 10.48 8.35
N GLU A 251 -17.40 11.80 8.47
CA GLU A 251 -18.64 12.55 8.21
C GLU A 251 -19.08 12.46 6.74
N GLY A 252 -18.09 12.46 5.84
CA GLY A 252 -18.28 12.47 4.39
C GLY A 252 -18.14 11.11 3.71
N ALA A 253 -17.83 10.06 4.48
CA ALA A 253 -17.36 8.79 3.97
C ALA A 253 -18.28 8.23 2.88
N ASN A 254 -17.76 8.06 1.67
CA ASN A 254 -18.52 7.50 0.55
C ASN A 254 -17.58 6.84 -0.45
N SER A 255 -17.33 5.55 -0.23
CA SER A 255 -16.30 4.82 -0.96
C SER A 255 -16.84 3.52 -1.53
N LEU A 256 -16.32 3.13 -2.68
CA LEU A 256 -16.68 1.91 -3.40
C LEU A 256 -15.44 1.08 -3.68
N VAL A 257 -15.63 -0.22 -3.85
CA VAL A 257 -14.64 -1.12 -4.44
C VAL A 257 -15.04 -1.39 -5.88
N TYR A 258 -14.07 -1.38 -6.78
CA TYR A 258 -14.24 -1.72 -8.19
C TYR A 258 -13.33 -2.88 -8.55
N ARG A 259 -13.78 -3.73 -9.46
CA ARG A 259 -13.02 -4.80 -10.07
C ARG A 259 -12.93 -4.56 -11.58
N ARG A 260 -11.82 -4.96 -12.18
CA ARG A 260 -11.67 -5.06 -13.63
C ARG A 260 -10.93 -6.36 -13.96
N SER A 261 -11.43 -7.05 -14.97
CA SER A 261 -10.80 -8.24 -15.56
C SER A 261 -11.11 -8.32 -17.05
N VAL A 262 -10.12 -8.75 -17.85
CA VAL A 262 -10.34 -8.93 -19.29
C VAL A 262 -11.33 -10.08 -19.55
N GLU A 263 -11.20 -11.19 -18.83
CA GLU A 263 -12.02 -12.39 -19.04
C GLU A 263 -13.48 -12.20 -18.61
N ASN A 264 -13.71 -11.59 -17.44
CA ASN A 264 -15.04 -11.52 -16.81
C ASN A 264 -15.76 -10.19 -17.05
N ASP A 265 -15.01 -9.11 -17.29
CA ASP A 265 -15.56 -7.75 -17.37
C ASP A 265 -15.35 -7.08 -18.73
N GLY A 266 -14.80 -7.80 -19.71
CA GLY A 266 -14.48 -7.23 -21.01
C GLY A 266 -13.45 -6.09 -20.94
N GLY A 267 -12.71 -6.00 -19.82
CA GLY A 267 -11.76 -4.92 -19.57
C GLY A 267 -12.36 -3.59 -19.11
N GLU A 268 -13.63 -3.55 -18.67
CA GLU A 268 -14.23 -2.39 -18.00
C GLU A 268 -14.26 -2.55 -16.48
N TRP A 269 -14.31 -1.44 -15.76
CA TRP A 269 -14.48 -1.44 -14.30
C TRP A 269 -15.94 -1.69 -13.92
N LYS A 270 -16.15 -2.55 -12.92
CA LYS A 270 -17.46 -2.79 -12.31
C LYS A 270 -17.40 -2.52 -10.82
N ALA A 271 -18.34 -1.73 -10.31
CA ALA A 271 -18.50 -1.53 -8.88
C ALA A 271 -18.98 -2.84 -8.24
N ILE A 272 -18.33 -3.25 -7.14
CA ILE A 272 -18.65 -4.47 -6.39
C ILE A 272 -19.33 -4.08 -5.09
N SER A 273 -20.49 -4.67 -4.83
CA SER A 273 -21.26 -4.47 -3.60
C SER A 273 -21.64 -5.77 -2.89
N ASN A 274 -21.46 -6.93 -3.53
CA ASN A 274 -21.88 -8.21 -2.95
C ASN A 274 -20.98 -8.59 -1.77
N GLY A 275 -21.57 -8.58 -0.56
CA GLY A 275 -20.88 -8.89 0.70
C GLY A 275 -19.94 -7.80 1.22
N LEU A 276 -19.95 -6.62 0.59
CA LEU A 276 -19.30 -5.41 1.09
C LEU A 276 -20.35 -4.48 1.71
N PRO A 277 -19.97 -3.59 2.64
CA PRO A 277 -20.88 -2.60 3.19
C PRO A 277 -21.36 -1.60 2.13
N GLU A 278 -22.49 -0.94 2.40
CA GLU A 278 -22.94 0.21 1.61
C GLU A 278 -21.87 1.31 1.53
N SER A 279 -21.85 2.08 0.44
CA SER A 279 -20.79 3.06 0.21
C SER A 279 -20.85 4.23 1.21
N ARG A 280 -22.05 4.70 1.55
CA ARG A 280 -22.25 5.81 2.48
C ARG A 280 -21.86 5.40 3.89
N GLY A 281 -21.00 6.18 4.53
CA GLY A 281 -20.42 5.88 5.83
C GLY A 281 -19.28 4.86 5.79
N THR A 282 -18.75 4.54 4.60
CA THR A 282 -17.61 3.64 4.42
C THR A 282 -16.38 4.43 3.96
N ILE A 283 -15.36 4.44 4.81
CA ILE A 283 -14.04 4.98 4.51
C ILE A 283 -13.40 4.14 3.40
N ILE A 284 -12.53 4.77 2.61
CA ILE A 284 -11.86 4.09 1.50
C ILE A 284 -11.14 2.83 1.98
N ALA A 285 -11.36 1.72 1.29
CA ALA A 285 -10.83 0.44 1.70
C ALA A 285 -9.35 0.31 1.34
N ILE A 286 -8.54 -0.24 2.25
CA ILE A 286 -7.20 -0.70 1.93
C ILE A 286 -7.30 -2.13 1.42
N LEU A 287 -6.62 -2.41 0.31
CA LEU A 287 -6.72 -3.65 -0.43
C LEU A 287 -5.38 -4.36 -0.46
N ALA A 288 -5.40 -5.70 -0.41
CA ALA A 288 -4.23 -6.52 -0.63
C ALA A 288 -4.60 -7.84 -1.32
N ALA A 289 -3.80 -8.27 -2.28
CA ALA A 289 -3.90 -9.60 -2.88
C ALA A 289 -3.08 -10.61 -2.06
N ASN A 290 -3.60 -11.81 -1.85
CA ASN A 290 -2.81 -12.87 -1.24
C ASN A 290 -1.67 -13.25 -2.21
N PRO A 291 -0.39 -13.10 -1.85
CA PRO A 291 0.72 -13.35 -2.77
C PRO A 291 0.88 -14.82 -3.19
N LYS A 292 0.21 -15.76 -2.49
CA LYS A 292 0.32 -17.21 -2.73
C LYS A 292 -0.93 -17.81 -3.37
N ASN A 293 -2.09 -17.17 -3.19
CA ASN A 293 -3.38 -17.70 -3.63
C ASN A 293 -4.01 -16.76 -4.66
N SER A 294 -3.98 -17.17 -5.93
CA SER A 294 -4.72 -16.47 -6.98
C SER A 294 -6.22 -16.47 -6.68
N GLY A 295 -6.87 -15.37 -7.01
CA GLY A 295 -8.27 -15.09 -6.77
C GLY A 295 -8.60 -14.65 -5.36
N GLU A 296 -7.62 -14.66 -4.44
CA GLU A 296 -7.83 -14.28 -3.05
C GLU A 296 -7.39 -12.84 -2.75
N PHE A 297 -8.35 -12.02 -2.32
CA PHE A 297 -8.15 -10.62 -1.97
C PHE A 297 -8.70 -10.33 -0.58
N TYR A 298 -8.07 -9.38 0.10
CA TYR A 298 -8.53 -8.84 1.37
C TYR A 298 -8.76 -7.34 1.25
N ALA A 299 -9.79 -6.88 1.96
CA ALA A 299 -10.15 -5.48 2.08
C ALA A 299 -10.37 -5.15 3.55
N ILE A 300 -9.88 -4.00 3.99
CA ILE A 300 -10.17 -3.48 5.32
C ILE A 300 -10.65 -2.04 5.20
N ASN A 301 -11.70 -1.70 5.95
CA ASN A 301 -12.20 -0.34 6.10
C ASN A 301 -12.71 -0.16 7.54
N ASN A 302 -13.29 1.00 7.84
CA ASN A 302 -13.82 1.31 9.17
C ASN A 302 -14.94 0.34 9.64
N ARG A 303 -15.57 -0.42 8.74
CA ARG A 303 -16.68 -1.33 9.05
C ARG A 303 -16.27 -2.79 9.24
N GLY A 304 -15.03 -3.17 8.95
CA GLY A 304 -14.58 -4.54 9.15
C GLY A 304 -13.49 -4.97 8.19
N VAL A 305 -13.27 -6.28 8.15
CA VAL A 305 -12.31 -6.96 7.28
C VAL A 305 -13.08 -7.93 6.40
N PHE A 306 -12.81 -7.89 5.10
CA PHE A 306 -13.52 -8.66 4.10
C PHE A 306 -12.52 -9.46 3.28
N CYS A 307 -12.96 -10.64 2.83
CA CYS A 307 -12.18 -11.51 1.99
C CYS A 307 -13.02 -11.95 0.78
N SER A 308 -12.40 -11.96 -0.39
CA SER A 308 -12.91 -12.62 -1.59
C SER A 308 -11.96 -13.73 -1.97
N THR A 309 -12.50 -14.87 -2.40
CA THR A 309 -11.74 -16.03 -2.91
C THR A 309 -12.13 -16.37 -4.36
N ASP A 310 -12.84 -15.47 -5.02
CA ASP A 310 -13.40 -15.65 -6.36
C ASP A 310 -13.02 -14.48 -7.27
N THR A 311 -11.78 -14.02 -7.14
CA THR A 311 -11.17 -12.93 -7.91
C THR A 311 -11.74 -11.54 -7.63
N GLY A 312 -12.36 -11.32 -6.47
CA GLY A 312 -12.95 -10.03 -6.09
C GLY A 312 -14.41 -9.84 -6.53
N LEU A 313 -15.09 -10.90 -6.98
CA LEU A 313 -16.49 -10.84 -7.44
C LEU A 313 -17.48 -10.83 -6.27
N VAL A 314 -17.24 -11.68 -5.27
CA VAL A 314 -18.03 -11.76 -4.04
C VAL A 314 -17.11 -11.67 -2.85
N TRP A 315 -17.52 -10.85 -1.89
CA TRP A 315 -16.80 -10.66 -0.63
C TRP A 315 -17.57 -11.30 0.52
N ARG A 316 -16.85 -11.63 1.57
CA ARG A 316 -17.40 -12.10 2.84
C ARG A 316 -16.70 -11.37 3.96
N GLU A 317 -17.48 -10.81 4.87
CA GLU A 317 -16.97 -10.27 6.13
C GLU A 317 -16.35 -11.40 6.96
N LEU A 318 -15.14 -11.17 7.45
CA LEU A 318 -14.48 -12.10 8.35
C LEU A 318 -15.10 -11.98 9.74
N ASP A 319 -15.31 -13.12 10.40
CA ASP A 319 -15.78 -13.16 11.78
C ASP A 319 -14.64 -12.76 12.74
N VAL A 320 -14.39 -11.45 12.81
CA VAL A 320 -13.41 -10.80 13.68
C VAL A 320 -14.14 -9.89 14.66
N SER A 321 -13.69 -9.84 15.91
CA SER A 321 -14.23 -8.87 16.87
C SER A 321 -13.86 -7.45 16.45
N TRP A 322 -14.84 -6.68 15.99
CA TRP A 322 -14.64 -5.31 15.51
C TRP A 322 -15.09 -4.29 16.56
N SER A 323 -14.13 -3.54 17.12
CA SER A 323 -14.43 -2.49 18.11
C SER A 323 -15.27 -1.38 17.50
N LYS A 324 -16.19 -0.81 18.29
CA LYS A 324 -16.97 0.37 17.88
C LYS A 324 -16.09 1.58 17.58
N GLU A 325 -14.91 1.66 18.18
CA GLU A 325 -13.94 2.72 17.93
C GLU A 325 -13.42 2.68 16.49
N TYR A 326 -13.27 1.48 15.90
CA TYR A 326 -12.80 1.31 14.53
C TYR A 326 -13.77 1.86 13.48
N LEU A 327 -15.06 1.99 13.82
CA LEU A 327 -16.06 2.63 12.95
C LEU A 327 -15.73 4.10 12.66
N LEU A 328 -14.91 4.72 13.52
CA LEU A 328 -14.48 6.12 13.44
C LEU A 328 -13.03 6.28 12.99
N GLN A 329 -12.35 5.20 12.60
CA GLN A 329 -10.93 5.21 12.24
C GLN A 329 -10.71 4.96 10.75
N HIS A 330 -9.58 5.48 10.26
CA HIS A 330 -9.07 5.23 8.92
C HIS A 330 -7.93 4.19 8.94
N PRO A 331 -8.08 3.01 8.31
CA PRO A 331 -6.95 2.09 8.09
C PRO A 331 -6.00 2.64 7.02
N TRP A 332 -4.68 2.57 7.25
CA TRP A 332 -3.66 3.15 6.36
C TRP A 332 -2.92 2.12 5.50
N ALA A 333 -2.75 0.90 6.01
CA ALA A 333 -2.04 -0.19 5.32
C ALA A 333 -2.56 -1.56 5.76
N LEU A 334 -2.39 -2.55 4.88
CA LEU A 334 -2.73 -3.95 5.11
C LEU A 334 -1.61 -4.83 4.54
N ALA A 335 -1.02 -5.67 5.38
CA ALA A 335 -0.04 -6.67 4.97
C ALA A 335 -0.61 -8.08 5.17
N ILE A 336 -0.31 -8.96 4.22
CA ILE A 336 -0.71 -10.37 4.26
C ILE A 336 0.55 -11.21 4.31
N ARG A 337 0.61 -12.10 5.30
CA ARG A 337 1.56 -13.20 5.30
C ARG A 337 0.94 -14.36 4.52
N GLY A 338 1.45 -14.60 3.32
CA GLY A 338 1.09 -15.77 2.53
C GLY A 338 1.42 -17.05 3.29
N GLU A 339 0.58 -18.08 3.18
CA GLU A 339 0.87 -19.40 3.74
C GLU A 339 2.06 -20.05 3.00
N ASP A 340 2.84 -20.87 3.70
CA ASP A 340 3.91 -21.69 3.11
C ASP A 340 3.36 -22.87 2.30
#